data_AF-A0A1U7W4Z7-F1
#
_entry.id   AF-A0A1U7W4Z7-F1
#
_cell.length_a   1.000
_cell.length_b   1.000
_cell.length_c   1.000
_cell.angle_alpha   90.00
_cell.angle_beta   90.00
_cell.angle_gamma   90.00
#
_symmetry.space_group_name_H-M   'P 1'
#
loop_
_entity.id
_entity.type
_entity.pdbx_description
1 polymer ?
#
loop_
_entity_poly.entity_id
_entity_poly.type
_entity_poly.pdbx_seq_one_letter_code
_entity_poly.pdbx_strand_id
1 'polypeptide(L)'
;MVRKSSSSSIPRDDSPCFYKVIFNPHVEELRIPSEFVKYITKEATETTILKGPSGKYWNMKLREDEEGLFFNAGGWNKFAREQQLEEGDFLLFQYDGKITFHVRIFNKNGLER
;
A
#
# COMPACT_ATOMS: atom_id res chain seq x y z
N MET A 1 -20.36 -4.21 -25.51
CA MET A 1 -19.14 -3.64 -24.90
C MET A 1 -19.58 -2.82 -23.68
N VAL A 2 -19.59 -3.42 -22.49
CA VAL A 2 -19.95 -2.70 -21.25
C VAL A 2 -18.67 -2.46 -20.48
N ARG A 3 -18.22 -1.20 -20.46
CA ARG A 3 -17.16 -0.75 -19.55
C ARG A 3 -17.76 -0.80 -18.14
N LYS A 4 -17.48 -1.85 -17.37
CA LYS A 4 -17.77 -1.83 -15.93
C LYS A 4 -16.80 -0.82 -15.30
N SER A 5 -17.37 0.26 -14.81
CA SER A 5 -16.71 1.27 -13.99
C SER A 5 -16.06 0.61 -12.77
N SER A 6 -14.75 0.78 -12.62
CA SER A 6 -14.04 0.48 -11.39
C SER A 6 -14.47 1.51 -10.34
N SER A 7 -15.50 1.15 -9.57
CA SER A 7 -15.86 1.86 -8.34
C SER A 7 -14.64 1.86 -7.41
N SER A 8 -13.92 2.98 -7.30
CA SER A 8 -12.88 3.12 -6.29
C SER A 8 -13.55 3.10 -4.92
N SER A 9 -13.43 2.00 -4.18
CA SER A 9 -13.90 1.91 -2.81
C SER A 9 -13.13 2.93 -1.95
N ILE A 10 -13.86 3.86 -1.35
CA ILE A 10 -13.33 4.80 -0.38
C ILE A 10 -13.22 4.03 0.96
N PRO A 11 -12.07 4.08 1.65
CA PRO A 11 -11.93 3.45 2.95
C PRO A 11 -12.83 4.18 3.95
N ARG A 12 -13.42 3.43 4.88
CA ARG A 12 -14.30 3.99 5.92
C ARG A 12 -13.46 4.54 7.07
N ASP A 13 -14.07 5.33 7.95
CA ASP A 13 -13.40 5.86 9.14
C ASP A 13 -12.88 4.73 10.06
N ASP A 14 -13.54 3.58 10.05
CA ASP A 14 -13.18 2.38 10.80
C ASP A 14 -12.28 1.39 10.02
N SER A 15 -11.86 1.75 8.81
CA SER A 15 -11.02 0.88 7.98
C SER A 15 -9.70 0.55 8.70
N PRO A 16 -9.27 -0.73 8.71
CA PRO A 16 -7.99 -1.11 9.26
C PRO A 16 -6.85 -0.32 8.63
N CYS A 17 -5.95 0.18 9.46
CA CYS A 17 -4.76 0.89 9.00
C CYS A 17 -3.48 0.38 9.69
N PHE A 18 -2.36 0.63 9.04
CA PHE A 18 -1.03 0.53 9.64
C PHE A 18 -0.12 1.58 9.01
N TYR A 19 1.00 1.87 9.66
CA TYR A 19 1.99 2.79 9.11
C TYR A 19 3.37 2.16 8.98
N LYS A 20 4.21 2.78 8.14
CA LYS A 20 5.63 2.48 8.01
C LYS A 20 6.44 3.76 7.93
N VAL A 21 7.59 3.76 8.59
CA VAL A 21 8.63 4.78 8.40
C VAL A 21 9.67 4.19 7.45
N ILE A 22 10.02 4.94 6.41
CA ILE A 22 11.03 4.53 5.43
C ILE A 22 12.40 4.80 6.02
N PHE A 23 13.12 3.75 6.41
CA PHE A 23 14.52 3.84 6.81
C PHE A 23 15.48 3.63 5.64
N ASN A 24 15.08 2.80 4.66
CA ASN A 24 15.82 2.60 3.44
C ASN A 24 14.85 2.70 2.25
N PRO A 25 14.90 3.79 1.46
CA PRO A 25 14.01 3.97 0.31
C PRO A 25 14.30 2.98 -0.84
N HIS A 26 15.44 2.27 -0.79
CA HIS A 26 15.83 1.25 -1.76
C HIS A 26 15.46 -0.17 -1.33
N VAL A 27 14.69 -0.34 -0.24
CA VAL A 27 14.20 -1.65 0.14
C VAL A 27 13.33 -2.20 -0.99
N GLU A 28 13.66 -3.41 -1.45
CA GLU A 28 12.97 -3.96 -2.63
C GLU A 28 11.52 -4.31 -2.30
N GLU A 29 11.26 -4.83 -1.11
CA GLU A 29 9.94 -5.27 -0.66
C GLU A 29 9.55 -4.59 0.65
N LEU A 30 8.24 -4.41 0.86
CA LEU A 30 7.73 -3.85 2.12
C LEU A 30 6.87 -4.86 2.86
N ARG A 31 7.34 -5.27 4.04
CA ARG A 31 6.62 -6.20 4.92
C ARG A 31 5.35 -5.58 5.49
N ILE A 32 4.23 -6.27 5.34
CA ILE A 32 2.96 -5.96 6.01
C ILE A 32 3.06 -6.45 7.46
N PRO A 33 2.66 -5.65 8.47
CA PRO A 33 2.65 -6.11 9.86
C PRO A 33 1.84 -7.39 10.03
N SER A 34 2.39 -8.38 10.76
CA SER A 34 1.78 -9.70 10.95
C SER A 34 0.34 -9.63 11.47
N GLU A 35 0.08 -8.74 12.41
CA GLU A 35 -1.22 -8.53 13.04
C GLU A 35 -2.24 -7.91 12.07
N PHE A 36 -1.75 -7.28 10.99
CA PHE A 36 -2.58 -6.71 9.95
C PHE A 36 -3.03 -7.74 8.91
N VAL A 37 -2.28 -8.84 8.75
CA VAL A 37 -2.56 -9.89 7.75
C VAL A 37 -3.98 -10.45 7.89
N LYS A 38 -4.52 -10.52 9.10
CA LYS A 38 -5.90 -10.98 9.38
C LYS A 38 -6.99 -10.17 8.67
N TYR A 39 -6.71 -8.94 8.25
CA TYR A 39 -7.65 -8.10 7.50
C TYR A 39 -7.61 -8.36 6.00
N ILE A 40 -6.55 -8.99 5.49
CA ILE A 40 -6.33 -9.17 4.06
C ILE A 40 -7.25 -10.26 3.53
N THR A 41 -8.02 -9.92 2.49
CA THR A 41 -8.93 -10.88 1.86
C THR A 41 -8.19 -11.79 0.90
N LYS A 42 -8.78 -12.95 0.59
CA LYS A 42 -8.28 -13.84 -0.47
C LYS A 42 -8.18 -13.12 -1.82
N GLU A 43 -9.14 -12.26 -2.15
CA GLU A 43 -9.12 -11.46 -3.38
C GLU A 43 -7.87 -10.56 -3.46
N ALA A 44 -7.48 -9.93 -2.35
CA ALA A 44 -6.27 -9.11 -2.29
C ALA A 44 -4.99 -9.92 -2.56
N THR A 45 -4.94 -11.19 -2.16
CA THR A 45 -3.77 -12.05 -2.45
C THR A 45 -3.58 -12.31 -3.94
N GLU A 46 -4.66 -12.27 -4.72
CA GLU A 46 -4.62 -12.43 -6.18
C GLU A 46 -4.37 -11.10 -6.89
N THR A 47 -4.96 -10.01 -6.39
CA THR A 47 -4.84 -8.65 -6.96
C THR A 47 -4.83 -7.62 -5.84
N THR A 48 -3.75 -6.84 -5.72
CA THR A 48 -3.68 -5.70 -4.80
C THR A 48 -3.42 -4.40 -5.56
N ILE A 49 -3.94 -3.30 -5.05
CA ILE A 49 -3.74 -1.95 -5.61
C ILE A 49 -3.29 -1.02 -4.48
N LEU A 50 -2.28 -0.20 -4.75
CA LEU A 50 -2.00 0.99 -3.95
C LEU A 50 -2.59 2.21 -4.65
N LYS A 51 -3.36 3.02 -3.92
CA LYS A 51 -3.79 4.36 -4.35
C LYS A 51 -2.98 5.38 -3.58
N GLY A 52 -2.15 6.14 -4.26
CA GLY A 52 -1.29 7.16 -3.64
C GLY A 52 -1.97 8.53 -3.46
N PRO A 53 -1.28 9.52 -2.89
CA PRO A 53 -1.83 10.86 -2.58
C PRO A 53 -2.42 11.59 -3.79
N SER A 54 -1.79 11.46 -4.96
CA SER A 54 -2.30 12.04 -6.23
C SER A 54 -3.58 11.38 -6.76
N GLY A 55 -4.07 10.32 -6.11
CA GLY A 55 -5.20 9.52 -6.56
C GLY A 55 -4.87 8.52 -7.67
N LYS A 56 -3.62 8.47 -8.16
CA LYS A 56 -3.15 7.47 -9.11
C LYS A 56 -3.10 6.08 -8.45
N TYR A 57 -3.20 5.04 -9.29
CA TYR A 57 -3.20 3.64 -8.87
C TYR A 57 -1.92 2.92 -9.32
N TRP A 58 -1.41 2.06 -8.46
CA TRP A 58 -0.28 1.17 -8.73
C TRP A 58 -0.71 -0.27 -8.49
N ASN A 59 -0.58 -1.10 -9.54
CA ASN A 59 -0.75 -2.54 -9.39
C ASN A 59 0.33 -3.08 -8.46
N MET A 60 -0.10 -3.86 -7.48
CA MET A 60 0.74 -4.43 -6.46
C MET A 60 0.47 -5.93 -6.38
N LYS A 61 1.50 -6.73 -6.15
CA LYS A 61 1.34 -8.14 -5.80
C LYS A 61 1.75 -8.34 -4.35
N LEU A 62 1.07 -9.27 -3.70
CA LEU A 62 1.50 -9.75 -2.40
C LEU A 62 2.38 -10.98 -2.62
N ARG A 63 3.48 -11.04 -1.86
CA ARG A 63 4.38 -12.18 -1.79
C ARG A 63 4.32 -12.71 -0.36
N GLU A 64 4.14 -14.01 -0.22
CA GLU A 64 4.11 -14.69 1.08
C GLU A 64 5.22 -15.74 1.14
N ASP A 65 5.93 -15.79 2.25
CA ASP A 65 6.88 -16.84 2.62
C ASP A 65 6.88 -17.07 4.14
N GLU A 66 7.87 -17.83 4.64
CA GLU A 66 8.05 -18.12 6.06
C GLU A 66 8.27 -16.86 6.93
N GLU A 67 8.75 -15.76 6.35
CA GLU A 67 8.95 -14.48 7.03
C GLU A 67 7.67 -13.62 7.07
N GLY A 68 6.67 -13.95 6.26
CA GLY A 68 5.33 -13.36 6.29
C GLY A 68 4.87 -12.78 4.96
N LEU A 69 4.06 -11.72 5.01
CA LEU A 69 3.40 -11.14 3.85
C LEU A 69 4.02 -9.78 3.47
N PHE A 70 4.30 -9.58 2.18
CA PHE A 70 5.04 -8.44 1.66
C PHE A 70 4.37 -7.85 0.43
N PHE A 71 4.46 -6.53 0.28
CA PHE A 71 4.35 -5.89 -1.03
C PHE A 71 5.58 -6.24 -1.84
N ASN A 72 5.39 -6.89 -2.99
CA ASN A 72 6.46 -7.54 -3.74
C ASN A 72 7.45 -6.56 -4.37
N ALA A 73 8.66 -7.07 -4.69
CA ALA A 73 9.76 -6.28 -5.23
C ALA A 73 9.40 -5.38 -6.43
N GLY A 74 8.74 -5.96 -7.43
CA GLY A 74 8.44 -5.23 -8.67
C GLY A 74 7.41 -4.10 -8.49
N GLY A 75 6.40 -4.31 -7.65
CA GLY A 75 5.36 -3.31 -7.40
C GLY A 75 5.84 -2.21 -6.44
N TRP A 76 6.49 -2.62 -5.34
CA TRP A 76 6.95 -1.71 -4.30
C TRP A 76 8.02 -0.74 -4.82
N ASN A 77 9.06 -1.25 -5.49
CA ASN A 77 10.11 -0.39 -6.05
C ASN A 77 9.56 0.67 -7.03
N LYS A 78 8.59 0.29 -7.87
CA LYS A 78 7.95 1.23 -8.79
C LYS A 78 7.19 2.31 -8.04
N PHE A 79 6.41 1.92 -7.03
CA PHE A 79 5.67 2.85 -6.19
C PHE A 79 6.62 3.81 -5.46
N ALA A 80 7.62 3.29 -4.74
CA ALA A 80 8.58 4.08 -3.98
C ALA A 80 9.31 5.10 -4.86
N ARG A 81 9.78 4.69 -6.04
CA ARG A 81 10.46 5.57 -7.00
C ARG A 81 9.53 6.65 -7.55
N GLU A 82 8.34 6.30 -8.00
CA GLU A 82 7.40 7.28 -8.57
C GLU A 82 6.84 8.23 -7.51
N GLN A 83 6.76 7.80 -6.25
CA GLN A 83 6.40 8.65 -5.12
C GLN A 83 7.59 9.43 -4.54
N GLN A 84 8.81 9.20 -5.03
CA GLN A 84 10.04 9.85 -4.56
C GLN A 84 10.19 9.69 -3.04
N LEU A 85 10.05 8.45 -2.55
CA LEU A 85 10.21 8.17 -1.12
C LEU A 85 11.67 8.41 -0.70
N GLU A 86 11.84 9.07 0.44
CA GLU A 86 13.11 9.36 1.08
C GLU A 86 13.18 8.73 2.46
N GLU A 87 14.39 8.65 3.01
CA GLU A 87 14.58 8.28 4.41
C GLU A 87 13.86 9.27 5.34
N GLY A 88 13.08 8.72 6.27
CA GLY A 88 12.26 9.47 7.23
C GLY A 88 10.83 9.75 6.75
N ASP A 89 10.47 9.39 5.52
CA ASP A 89 9.08 9.47 5.09
C ASP A 89 8.19 8.51 5.90
N PHE A 90 7.01 8.99 6.26
CA PHE A 90 6.00 8.23 6.98
C PHE A 90 4.83 7.93 6.04
N LEU A 91 4.47 6.65 5.93
CA LEU A 91 3.38 6.19 5.08
C LEU A 91 2.28 5.59 5.94
N LEU A 92 1.05 6.07 5.75
CA LEU A 92 -0.14 5.49 6.35
C LEU A 92 -0.92 4.72 5.28
N PHE A 93 -1.06 3.41 5.50
CA PHE A 93 -1.84 2.51 4.66
C PHE A 93 -3.20 2.30 5.28
N GLN A 94 -4.26 2.61 4.55
CA GLN A 94 -5.64 2.34 4.96
C GLN A 94 -6.30 1.38 3.98
N TYR A 95 -6.75 0.23 4.46
CA TYR A 95 -7.29 -0.82 3.61
C TYR A 95 -8.80 -0.68 3.44
N ASP A 96 -9.29 -0.80 2.20
CA ASP A 96 -10.71 -0.66 1.87
C ASP A 96 -11.56 -1.91 2.17
N GLY A 97 -10.93 -2.98 2.65
CA GLY A 97 -11.59 -4.26 2.93
C GLY A 97 -11.75 -5.16 1.69
N LYS A 98 -11.19 -4.78 0.54
CA LYS A 98 -11.28 -5.52 -0.73
C LYS A 98 -9.91 -5.77 -1.33
N ILE A 99 -9.40 -4.85 -2.15
CA ILE A 99 -8.13 -5.01 -2.87
C ILE A 99 -7.26 -3.76 -2.83
N THR A 100 -7.76 -2.63 -2.28
CA THR A 100 -7.07 -1.34 -2.36
C THR A 100 -6.55 -0.92 -1.00
N PHE A 101 -5.27 -0.55 -0.96
CA PHE A 101 -4.71 0.27 0.10
C PHE A 101 -4.63 1.71 -0.36
N HIS A 102 -5.24 2.61 0.41
CA HIS A 102 -5.10 4.04 0.25
C HIS A 102 -3.88 4.49 1.06
N VAL A 103 -2.89 5.04 0.38
CA VAL A 103 -1.60 5.41 0.95
C VAL A 103 -1.52 6.91 1.05
N ARG A 104 -1.39 7.41 2.28
CA ARG A 104 -1.01 8.80 2.57
C ARG A 104 0.47 8.85 2.89
N ILE A 105 1.16 9.87 2.41
CA ILE A 105 2.61 10.02 2.55
C ILE A 105 2.87 11.36 3.23
N PHE A 106 3.64 11.30 4.31
CA PHE A 106 4.04 12.45 5.09
C PHE A 106 5.56 12.56 5.04
N ASN A 107 6.05 13.76 4.76
CA ASN A 107 7.47 14.06 4.79
C ASN A 107 8.01 13.94 6.22
N LYS A 108 9.34 13.85 6.37
CA LYS A 108 10.02 13.87 7.68
C LYS A 108 9.68 15.06 8.59
N ASN A 109 9.12 16.14 8.04
CA ASN A 109 8.64 17.31 8.80
C ASN A 109 7.19 17.15 9.32
N GLY A 110 6.55 16.01 9.05
CA GLY A 110 5.17 15.70 9.44
C GLY A 110 4.09 16.25 8.51
N LEU A 111 4.45 16.95 7.42
CA LEU A 111 3.49 17.47 6.45
C LEU A 111 3.13 16.41 5.41
N GLU A 112 1.85 16.30 5.11
CA GLU A 112 1.33 15.46 4.03
C GLU A 112 1.76 16.01 2.65
N ARG A 113 2.04 15.12 1.71
CA ARG A 113 2.39 15.45 0.31
C ARG A 113 1.17 15.73 -0.56
#